data_AF-A0A0P1GKN1-F1
#
_entry.id   AF-A0A0P1GKN1-F1
#
_cell.length_a   1.000
_cell.length_b   1.000
_cell.length_c   1.000
_cell.angle_alpha   90.00
_cell.angle_beta   90.00
_cell.angle_gamma   90.00
#
_symmetry.space_group_name_H-M   'P 1'
#
loop_
_entity.id
_entity.type
_entity.pdbx_description
1 polymer ?
#
loop_
_entity_poly.entity_id
_entity_poly.type
_entity_poly.pdbx_seq_one_letter_code
_entity_poly.pdbx_strand_id
1 'polypeptide(L)'
;MFRTLTSALALGLALTTTASAQEAKSTVNATYVAESATTALAPGEKIENLFTKDATQPYILQKLTDRVFFFQSGFYGTVFYVGDEGVLLIDALEGSGDALQKAVAEVTDLPVTDLIYTHDHADHIADAAKLQGAYPGLTIHATEATTELMERLGSNLPRADQVIEGDTLTYEDLTVRVVPLNAEAHAHDHAAFILEGTGVVHVPDVINPDQPPFWSFAGADSYLGYRDLIAQIDSLEWDYLSGGHGNVGSRDGIAFYNRFLDDLEAAVGEALGTIAFGTTVENPAELNAHTAYLST
;
A
#
# COMPACT_ATOMS: atom_id res chain seq x y z
N MET A 1 17.09 35.24 23.65
CA MET A 1 15.90 36.07 23.96
C MET A 1 14.82 35.67 22.96
N PHE A 2 13.64 35.34 23.47
CA PHE A 2 12.51 34.64 22.84
C PHE A 2 12.01 35.20 21.49
N ARG A 3 11.50 34.29 20.65
CA ARG A 3 10.25 34.39 19.86
C ARG A 3 9.94 33.00 19.24
N THR A 4 9.22 32.09 19.91
CA THR A 4 7.77 31.76 19.71
C THR A 4 7.31 31.81 18.25
N LEU A 5 6.99 30.66 17.59
CA LEU A 5 5.66 30.00 17.50
C LEU A 5 4.57 31.00 17.09
N THR A 6 3.87 30.91 15.96
CA THR A 6 2.97 29.86 15.40
C THR A 6 2.67 30.28 13.94
N SER A 7 2.31 29.43 12.97
CA SER A 7 1.06 28.68 12.91
C SER A 7 1.14 27.68 11.74
N ALA A 8 0.96 26.38 12.02
CA ALA A 8 0.56 25.43 11.01
C ALA A 8 -0.91 25.72 10.69
N LEU A 9 -1.19 26.07 9.45
CA LEU A 9 -2.56 26.20 8.96
C LEU A 9 -3.09 24.77 8.77
N ALA A 10 -3.69 24.21 9.81
CA ALA A 10 -4.51 23.01 9.68
C ALA A 10 -5.69 23.37 8.77
N LEU A 11 -5.61 22.96 7.50
CA LEU A 11 -6.72 23.06 6.57
C LEU A 11 -7.72 21.97 6.94
N GLY A 12 -8.50 22.22 7.99
CA GLY A 12 -9.66 21.41 8.32
C GLY A 12 -10.67 21.54 7.19
N LEU A 13 -10.69 20.58 6.27
CA LEU A 13 -11.84 20.37 5.39
C LEU A 13 -13.00 19.95 6.28
N ALA A 14 -13.81 20.90 6.70
CA ALA A 14 -15.14 20.61 7.20
C ALA A 14 -15.97 20.09 6.01
N LEU A 15 -15.97 18.77 5.81
CA LEU A 15 -16.89 18.10 4.89
C LEU A 15 -18.30 18.21 5.48
N THR A 16 -18.97 19.31 5.19
CA THR A 16 -20.40 19.45 5.37
C THR A 16 -21.10 18.51 4.40
N THR A 17 -21.74 17.47 4.94
CA THR A 17 -22.60 16.49 4.25
C THR A 17 -21.98 15.92 2.98
N THR A 18 -21.19 14.85 3.11
CA THR A 18 -20.86 13.99 1.97
C THR A 18 -22.16 13.41 1.43
N ALA A 19 -22.70 14.00 0.36
CA ALA A 19 -23.55 13.23 -0.53
C ALA A 19 -22.73 11.99 -0.92
N SER A 20 -23.30 10.78 -0.77
CA SER A 20 -22.63 9.55 -1.18
C SER A 20 -22.16 9.75 -2.62
N ALA A 21 -20.84 9.78 -2.82
CA ALA A 21 -20.30 9.84 -4.17
C ALA A 21 -20.83 8.62 -4.92
N GLN A 22 -21.23 8.80 -6.18
CA GLN A 22 -21.61 7.65 -6.99
C GLN A 22 -20.42 6.69 -7.05
N GLU A 23 -20.66 5.43 -6.72
CA GLU A 23 -19.62 4.41 -6.76
C GLU A 23 -19.03 4.31 -8.19
N ALA A 24 -17.70 4.22 -8.25
CA ALA A 24 -17.02 4.06 -9.52
C ALA A 24 -17.43 2.73 -10.17
N LYS A 25 -17.41 2.68 -11.51
CA LYS A 25 -17.61 1.41 -12.19
C LYS A 25 -16.44 0.49 -11.90
N SER A 26 -16.73 -0.77 -11.58
CA SER A 26 -15.71 -1.79 -11.43
C SER A 26 -14.83 -1.89 -12.68
N THR A 27 -13.52 -2.00 -12.47
CA THR A 27 -12.53 -2.24 -13.55
C THR A 27 -12.56 -3.67 -14.06
N VAL A 28 -13.15 -4.60 -13.28
CA VAL A 28 -13.13 -6.04 -13.51
C VAL A 28 -14.51 -6.70 -13.44
N ASN A 29 -15.59 -5.94 -13.31
CA ASN A 29 -16.95 -6.43 -13.04
C ASN A 29 -17.02 -7.31 -11.77
N ALA A 30 -16.34 -6.86 -10.71
CA ALA A 30 -16.34 -7.56 -9.43
C ALA A 30 -17.73 -7.61 -8.79
N THR A 31 -17.92 -8.61 -7.93
CA THR A 31 -19.03 -8.63 -6.97
C THR A 31 -18.61 -7.83 -5.74
N TYR A 32 -19.43 -6.86 -5.36
CA TYR A 32 -19.20 -6.03 -4.18
C TYR A 32 -20.07 -6.54 -3.03
N VAL A 33 -19.47 -6.65 -1.85
CA VAL A 33 -20.12 -7.12 -0.62
C VAL A 33 -19.81 -6.16 0.52
N ALA A 34 -20.68 -6.16 1.54
CA ALA A 34 -20.42 -5.44 2.77
C ALA A 34 -19.20 -6.03 3.51
N GLU A 35 -18.41 -5.18 4.14
CA GLU A 35 -17.28 -5.56 4.98
C GLU A 35 -17.72 -6.45 6.15
N SER A 36 -16.90 -7.42 6.52
CA SER A 36 -17.16 -8.33 7.63
C SER A 36 -15.89 -8.78 8.32
N ALA A 37 -15.82 -8.60 9.64
CA ALA A 37 -14.79 -9.18 10.48
C ALA A 37 -15.01 -10.68 10.78
N THR A 38 -16.18 -11.25 10.43
CA THR A 38 -16.51 -12.66 10.76
C THR A 38 -16.68 -13.55 9.55
N THR A 39 -16.99 -12.98 8.39
CA THR A 39 -17.13 -13.70 7.12
C THR A 39 -15.94 -13.37 6.23
N ALA A 40 -15.20 -14.40 5.81
CA ALA A 40 -14.09 -14.22 4.87
C ALA A 40 -14.60 -13.73 3.51
N LEU A 41 -13.93 -12.72 2.95
CA LEU A 41 -14.19 -12.24 1.59
C LEU A 41 -13.85 -13.35 0.61
N ALA A 42 -14.70 -13.66 -0.37
CA ALA A 42 -14.31 -14.65 -1.38
C ALA A 42 -13.26 -14.06 -2.34
N PRO A 43 -12.30 -14.86 -2.85
CA PRO A 43 -11.33 -14.36 -3.84
C PRO A 43 -12.04 -13.72 -5.04
N GLY A 44 -11.66 -12.49 -5.37
CA GLY A 44 -12.26 -11.72 -6.46
C GLY A 44 -13.42 -10.80 -6.06
N GLU A 45 -14.05 -11.02 -4.90
CA GLU A 45 -15.00 -10.06 -4.33
C GLU A 45 -14.28 -8.80 -3.83
N LYS A 46 -15.03 -7.72 -3.68
CA LYS A 46 -14.55 -6.39 -3.26
C LYS A 46 -15.44 -5.84 -2.15
N ILE A 47 -14.87 -4.99 -1.31
CA ILE A 47 -15.65 -4.24 -0.31
C ILE A 47 -16.44 -3.15 -1.03
N GLU A 48 -17.75 -3.11 -0.83
CA GLU A 48 -18.62 -2.11 -1.45
C GLU A 48 -18.36 -0.68 -0.95
N ASN A 49 -18.57 0.32 -1.81
CA ASN A 49 -18.55 1.74 -1.47
C ASN A 49 -17.27 2.22 -0.76
N LEU A 50 -16.13 1.57 -1.03
CA LEU A 50 -14.87 1.76 -0.29
C LEU A 50 -14.52 3.24 -0.07
N PHE A 51 -14.54 4.05 -1.12
CA PHE A 51 -14.25 5.48 -1.03
C PHE A 51 -15.14 6.23 -0.02
N THR A 52 -16.45 5.96 -0.05
CA THR A 52 -17.39 6.60 0.90
C THR A 52 -17.14 6.08 2.31
N LYS A 53 -16.83 4.79 2.45
CA LYS A 53 -16.50 4.18 3.75
C LYS A 53 -15.23 4.82 4.34
N ASP A 54 -14.15 4.92 3.58
CA ASP A 54 -12.91 5.60 4.00
C ASP A 54 -13.16 7.05 4.43
N ALA A 55 -14.05 7.76 3.73
CA ALA A 55 -14.37 9.15 4.03
C ALA A 55 -15.30 9.35 5.25
N THR A 56 -16.00 8.31 5.72
CA THR A 56 -17.10 8.47 6.68
C THR A 56 -17.06 7.51 7.88
N GLN A 57 -16.33 6.41 7.78
CA GLN A 57 -16.13 5.44 8.84
C GLN A 57 -14.77 5.66 9.53
N PRO A 58 -14.63 5.29 10.81
CA PRO A 58 -13.35 5.37 11.49
C PRO A 58 -12.32 4.38 10.91
N TYR A 59 -12.77 3.23 10.41
CA TYR A 59 -11.98 2.24 9.68
C TYR A 59 -12.91 1.23 9.00
N ILE A 60 -12.30 0.42 8.15
CA ILE A 60 -12.89 -0.73 7.44
C ILE A 60 -12.10 -1.96 7.89
N LEU A 61 -12.81 -3.02 8.28
CA LEU A 61 -12.21 -4.28 8.72
C LEU A 61 -12.84 -5.45 7.97
N GLN A 62 -12.01 -6.23 7.30
CA GLN A 62 -12.45 -7.37 6.49
C GLN A 62 -11.60 -8.60 6.79
N LYS A 63 -12.26 -9.71 7.14
CA LYS A 63 -11.62 -11.02 7.25
C LYS A 63 -11.22 -11.51 5.85
N LEU A 64 -9.96 -11.85 5.64
CA LEU A 64 -9.49 -12.44 4.37
C LEU A 64 -9.39 -13.96 4.48
N THR A 65 -8.85 -14.43 5.60
CA THR A 65 -8.66 -15.86 5.91
C THR A 65 -8.99 -16.09 7.38
N ASP A 66 -8.80 -17.31 7.89
CA ASP A 66 -9.05 -17.58 9.31
C ASP A 66 -8.19 -16.76 10.27
N ARG A 67 -6.99 -16.37 9.86
CA ARG A 67 -6.03 -15.64 10.70
C ARG A 67 -5.61 -14.29 10.14
N VAL A 68 -5.96 -13.94 8.89
CA VAL A 68 -5.53 -12.69 8.26
C VAL A 68 -6.71 -11.76 8.02
N PHE A 69 -6.53 -10.49 8.39
CA PHE A 69 -7.53 -9.44 8.27
C PHE A 69 -6.94 -8.25 7.52
N PHE A 70 -7.74 -7.69 6.61
CA PHE A 70 -7.49 -6.41 5.96
C PHE A 70 -8.07 -5.28 6.82
N PHE A 71 -7.27 -4.25 7.03
CA PHE A 71 -7.65 -3.02 7.71
C PHE A 71 -7.42 -1.84 6.78
N GLN A 72 -8.33 -0.87 6.75
CA GLN A 72 -8.10 0.41 6.11
C GLN A 72 -8.72 1.55 6.91
N SER A 73 -8.03 2.68 7.00
CA SER A 73 -8.50 3.89 7.67
C SER A 73 -8.03 5.11 6.89
N GLY A 74 -8.95 5.98 6.51
CA GLY A 74 -8.63 7.21 5.79
C GLY A 74 -7.84 6.98 4.51
N PHE A 75 -8.19 5.95 3.73
CA PHE A 75 -7.54 5.53 2.48
C PHE A 75 -6.16 4.85 2.62
N TYR A 76 -5.66 4.62 3.83
CA TYR A 76 -4.41 3.88 4.11
C TYR A 76 -4.73 2.52 4.69
N GLY A 77 -4.13 1.47 4.13
CA GLY A 77 -4.47 0.07 4.38
C GLY A 77 -3.26 -0.78 4.77
N THR A 78 -3.54 -1.84 5.53
CA THR A 78 -2.57 -2.80 6.05
C THR A 78 -3.26 -4.17 6.21
N VAL A 79 -2.49 -5.20 6.53
CA VAL A 79 -3.02 -6.46 7.03
C VAL A 79 -2.42 -6.79 8.38
N PHE A 80 -3.16 -7.57 9.17
CA PHE A 80 -2.63 -8.18 10.37
C PHE A 80 -2.96 -9.66 10.45
N TYR A 81 -2.08 -10.41 11.11
CA TYR A 81 -2.21 -11.84 11.35
C TYR A 81 -2.44 -12.11 12.83
N VAL A 82 -3.49 -12.86 13.14
CA VAL A 82 -3.81 -13.33 14.50
C VAL A 82 -3.18 -14.70 14.71
N GLY A 83 -2.16 -14.75 15.56
CA GLY A 83 -1.51 -15.97 16.01
C GLY A 83 -2.26 -16.65 17.15
N ASP A 84 -1.57 -17.58 17.80
CA ASP A 84 -2.05 -18.28 18.99
C ASP A 84 -1.66 -17.54 20.28
N GLU A 85 -0.58 -16.76 20.28
CA GLU A 85 -0.10 -16.02 21.46
C GLU A 85 -0.16 -14.50 21.28
N GLY A 86 -0.07 -14.00 20.04
CA GLY A 86 -0.11 -12.58 19.73
C GLY A 86 -0.72 -12.21 18.38
N VAL A 87 -0.60 -10.94 18.05
CA VAL A 87 -0.93 -10.39 16.73
C VAL A 87 0.31 -9.77 16.09
N LEU A 88 0.54 -10.10 14.82
CA LEU A 88 1.53 -9.47 13.95
C LEU A 88 0.85 -8.42 13.07
N LEU A 89 1.28 -7.16 13.19
CA LEU A 89 0.91 -6.07 12.30
C LEU A 89 1.94 -5.93 11.16
N ILE A 90 1.49 -5.56 9.97
CA ILE A 90 2.38 -5.24 8.84
C ILE A 90 2.14 -3.80 8.42
N ASP A 91 2.84 -2.86 9.07
CA ASP A 91 2.65 -1.41 9.10
C ASP A 91 1.89 -0.85 10.31
N ALA A 92 2.35 0.30 10.77
CA ALA A 92 1.78 1.15 11.81
C ALA A 92 1.34 2.48 11.21
N LEU A 93 0.20 2.41 10.51
CA LEU A 93 -0.33 3.48 9.67
C LEU A 93 -0.49 4.82 10.41
N GLU A 94 -0.01 5.91 9.82
CA GLU A 94 -0.05 7.25 10.43
C GLU A 94 -1.48 7.65 10.82
N GLY A 95 -1.63 8.11 12.06
CA GLY A 95 -2.92 8.58 12.57
C GLY A 95 -3.98 7.49 12.81
N SER A 96 -3.67 6.22 12.51
CA SER A 96 -4.63 5.12 12.56
C SER A 96 -4.39 4.12 13.69
N GLY A 97 -3.37 4.31 14.52
CA GLY A 97 -3.00 3.38 15.59
C GLY A 97 -4.10 3.11 16.62
N ASP A 98 -4.95 4.09 16.96
CA ASP A 98 -6.11 3.87 17.85
C ASP A 98 -7.22 3.07 17.15
N ALA A 99 -7.41 3.28 15.84
CA ALA A 99 -8.37 2.54 15.04
C ALA A 99 -7.90 1.10 14.82
N LEU A 100 -6.61 0.91 14.55
CA LEU A 100 -5.99 -0.40 14.38
C LEU A 100 -6.07 -1.23 15.67
N GLN A 101 -5.78 -0.63 16.83
CA GLN A 101 -5.96 -1.28 18.14
C GLN A 101 -7.41 -1.75 18.36
N LYS A 102 -8.40 -0.91 18.01
CA LYS A 102 -9.82 -1.28 18.12
C LYS A 102 -10.19 -2.40 17.16
N ALA A 103 -9.74 -2.34 15.92
CA ALA A 103 -9.99 -3.37 14.92
C ALA A 103 -9.41 -4.73 15.33
N VAL A 104 -8.20 -4.76 15.90
CA VAL A 104 -7.61 -5.99 16.46
C VAL A 104 -8.46 -6.50 17.63
N ALA A 105 -8.89 -5.63 18.54
CA ALA A 105 -9.72 -6.01 19.69
C ALA A 105 -11.13 -6.50 19.31
N GLU A 106 -11.62 -6.22 18.10
CA GLU A 106 -12.88 -6.79 17.60
C GLU A 106 -12.78 -8.28 17.26
N VAL A 107 -11.57 -8.76 16.95
CA VAL A 107 -11.35 -10.11 16.44
C VAL A 107 -10.62 -11.01 17.42
N THR A 108 -9.87 -10.46 18.38
CA THR A 108 -9.12 -11.23 19.37
C THR A 108 -8.84 -10.44 20.65
N ASP A 109 -8.67 -11.15 21.77
CA ASP A 109 -8.19 -10.60 23.05
C ASP A 109 -6.64 -10.65 23.18
N LEU A 110 -5.95 -11.22 22.19
CA LEU A 110 -4.49 -11.34 22.18
C LEU A 110 -3.81 -9.96 22.01
N PRO A 111 -2.64 -9.74 22.63
CA PRO A 111 -1.89 -8.50 22.45
C PRO A 111 -1.25 -8.44 21.07
N VAL A 112 -1.04 -7.22 20.55
CA VAL A 112 -0.10 -7.03 19.45
C VAL A 112 1.32 -7.18 20.01
N THR A 113 2.09 -8.09 19.44
CA THR A 113 3.45 -8.42 19.92
C THR A 113 4.53 -8.02 18.92
N ASP A 114 4.19 -8.02 17.63
CA ASP A 114 5.15 -7.83 16.56
C ASP A 114 4.60 -6.87 15.50
N LEU A 115 5.49 -6.06 14.95
CA LEU A 115 5.22 -5.09 13.90
C LEU A 115 6.30 -5.23 12.82
N ILE A 116 5.90 -5.40 11.57
CA ILE A 116 6.79 -5.29 10.42
C ILE A 116 6.66 -3.88 9.84
N TYR A 117 7.77 -3.24 9.54
CA TYR A 117 7.82 -2.09 8.62
C TYR A 117 7.98 -2.59 7.20
N THR A 118 7.07 -2.18 6.31
CA THR A 118 7.18 -2.52 4.90
C THR A 118 8.23 -1.66 4.19
N HIS A 119 8.27 -0.37 4.52
CA HIS A 119 9.23 0.60 4.02
C HIS A 119 9.28 1.87 4.88
N ASP A 120 10.20 2.80 4.59
CA ASP A 120 10.52 3.92 5.48
C ASP A 120 9.47 5.04 5.56
N HIS A 121 8.47 5.05 4.68
CA HIS A 121 7.51 6.15 4.59
C HIS A 121 6.60 6.28 5.81
N ALA A 122 6.38 7.52 6.24
CA ALA A 122 5.74 7.84 7.50
C ALA A 122 4.28 7.38 7.57
N ASP A 123 3.54 7.44 6.48
CA ASP A 123 2.17 6.95 6.39
C ASP A 123 2.04 5.45 6.69
N HIS A 124 3.13 4.68 6.57
CA HIS A 124 3.19 3.26 6.91
C HIS A 124 3.77 2.99 8.31
N ILE A 125 4.61 3.86 8.88
CA ILE A 125 5.34 3.52 10.12
C ILE A 125 5.25 4.57 11.24
N ALA A 126 4.60 5.71 11.04
CA ALA A 126 4.62 6.83 11.99
C ALA A 126 3.91 6.56 13.33
N ASP A 127 2.92 5.68 13.36
CA ASP A 127 2.19 5.36 14.61
C ASP A 127 2.89 4.27 15.44
N ALA A 128 4.07 3.79 15.03
CA ALA A 128 4.84 2.79 15.77
C ALA A 128 5.11 3.19 17.23
N ALA A 129 5.45 4.46 17.49
CA ALA A 129 5.70 4.95 18.85
C ALA A 129 4.43 4.90 19.72
N LYS A 130 3.27 5.14 19.11
CA LYS A 130 1.96 5.03 19.78
C LYS A 130 1.67 3.58 20.13
N LEU A 131 1.91 2.66 19.19
CA LEU A 131 1.72 1.23 19.41
C LEU A 131 2.68 0.68 20.48
N GLN A 132 3.94 1.10 20.51
CA GLN A 132 4.87 0.74 21.60
C GLN A 132 4.39 1.23 22.97
N GLY A 133 3.72 2.40 23.02
CA GLY A 133 3.10 2.91 24.23
C GLY A 133 1.89 2.08 24.70
N ALA A 134 1.11 1.53 23.76
CA ALA A 134 -0.05 0.68 24.04
C ALA A 134 0.34 -0.77 24.36
N TYR A 135 1.39 -1.28 23.73
CA TYR A 135 1.88 -2.65 23.83
C TYR A 135 3.34 -2.65 24.29
N PRO A 136 3.60 -2.59 25.62
CA PRO A 136 4.95 -2.67 26.14
C PRO A 136 5.62 -3.99 25.75
N GLY A 137 6.74 -3.90 25.04
CA GLY A 137 7.46 -5.08 24.51
C GLY A 137 7.14 -5.44 23.07
N LEU A 138 6.36 -4.61 22.35
CA LEU A 138 6.21 -4.70 20.90
C LEU A 138 7.60 -4.74 20.23
N THR A 139 7.86 -5.80 19.46
CA THR A 139 9.08 -5.95 18.67
C THR A 139 8.86 -5.44 17.26
N ILE A 140 9.72 -4.52 16.82
CA ILE A 140 9.67 -3.97 15.47
C ILE A 140 10.69 -4.68 14.59
N HIS A 141 10.21 -5.21 13.46
CA HIS A 141 10.99 -5.88 12.42
C HIS A 141 11.05 -5.01 11.17
N ALA A 142 12.21 -4.94 10.53
CA ALA A 142 12.35 -4.31 9.22
C ALA A 142 13.42 -5.01 8.39
N THR A 143 13.41 -4.82 7.07
CA THR A 143 14.50 -5.30 6.21
C THR A 143 15.78 -4.51 6.48
N GLU A 144 16.93 -5.05 6.02
CA GLU A 144 18.20 -4.32 6.03
C GLU A 144 18.07 -3.01 5.22
N ALA A 145 17.46 -3.08 4.03
CA ALA A 145 17.25 -1.91 3.16
C ALA A 145 16.45 -0.80 3.87
N THR A 146 15.36 -1.15 4.56
CA THR A 146 14.55 -0.16 5.31
C THR A 146 15.33 0.43 6.47
N THR A 147 16.06 -0.39 7.22
CA THR A 147 16.87 0.07 8.35
C THR A 147 17.97 1.04 7.91
N GLU A 148 18.67 0.70 6.83
CA GLU A 148 19.72 1.53 6.22
C GLU A 148 19.16 2.84 5.66
N LEU A 149 18.02 2.79 4.95
CA LEU A 149 17.40 3.99 4.38
C LEU A 149 16.92 4.95 5.47
N MET A 150 16.26 4.43 6.51
CA MET A 150 15.89 5.22 7.69
C MET A 150 17.11 5.87 8.36
N GLU A 151 18.25 5.18 8.42
CA GLU A 151 19.51 5.74 8.98
C GLU A 151 20.05 6.86 8.10
N ARG A 152 20.15 6.59 6.79
CA ARG A 152 20.62 7.55 5.79
C ARG A 152 19.80 8.83 5.77
N LEU A 153 18.48 8.72 5.91
CA LEU A 153 17.56 9.87 5.95
C LEU A 153 17.53 10.57 7.31
N GLY A 154 18.13 9.98 8.34
CA GLY A 154 18.07 10.52 9.70
C GLY A 154 16.65 10.49 10.28
N SER A 155 15.86 9.45 9.94
CA SER A 155 14.49 9.26 10.44
C SER A 155 14.43 9.31 11.97
N ASN A 156 13.43 10.02 12.48
CA ASN A 156 13.15 10.18 13.92
C ASN A 156 12.08 9.21 14.43
N LEU A 157 11.54 8.35 13.56
CA LEU A 157 10.59 7.31 13.92
C LEU A 157 11.30 6.17 14.67
N PRO A 158 10.58 5.35 15.45
CA PRO A 158 11.17 4.21 16.16
C PRO A 158 11.93 3.30 15.20
N ARG A 159 13.12 2.90 15.60
CA ARG A 159 13.98 1.98 14.83
C ARG A 159 13.47 0.56 14.99
N ALA A 160 13.77 -0.29 14.01
CA ALA A 160 13.57 -1.72 14.15
C ALA A 160 14.43 -2.27 15.30
N ASP A 161 13.83 -3.13 16.12
CA ASP A 161 14.51 -3.90 17.15
C ASP A 161 15.24 -5.09 16.53
N GLN A 162 14.70 -5.64 15.45
CA GLN A 162 15.23 -6.78 14.72
C GLN A 162 15.27 -6.50 13.21
N VAL A 163 16.41 -6.83 12.59
CA VAL A 163 16.54 -6.83 11.13
C VAL A 163 16.15 -8.21 10.62
N ILE A 164 15.28 -8.27 9.61
CA ILE A 164 14.92 -9.51 8.92
C ILE A 164 16.14 -9.93 8.08
N GLU A 165 16.89 -10.91 8.57
CA GLU A 165 18.03 -11.47 7.85
C GLU A 165 17.55 -12.43 6.75
N GLY A 166 17.95 -12.18 5.50
CA GLY A 166 17.55 -13.00 4.36
C GLY A 166 16.17 -12.64 3.80
N ASP A 167 15.36 -13.64 3.46
CA ASP A 167 14.08 -13.49 2.77
C ASP A 167 12.88 -13.96 3.59
N THR A 168 13.04 -14.26 4.89
CA THR A 168 11.95 -14.75 5.74
C THR A 168 12.02 -14.24 7.17
N LEU A 169 10.86 -13.86 7.71
CA LEU A 169 10.62 -13.73 9.15
C LEU A 169 9.73 -14.89 9.61
N THR A 170 10.07 -15.51 10.74
CA THR A 170 9.17 -16.48 11.41
C THR A 170 8.46 -15.78 12.56
N TYR A 171 7.12 -15.83 12.55
CA TYR A 171 6.27 -15.34 13.62
C TYR A 171 5.36 -16.47 14.09
N GLU A 172 5.63 -17.02 15.28
CA GLU A 172 4.99 -18.26 15.75
C GLU A 172 5.06 -19.37 14.68
N ASP A 173 3.91 -19.88 14.23
CA ASP A 173 3.79 -20.88 13.16
C ASP A 173 3.71 -20.27 11.74
N LEU A 174 3.66 -18.93 11.62
CA LEU A 174 3.64 -18.23 10.34
C LEU A 174 5.06 -17.98 9.82
N THR A 175 5.28 -18.26 8.54
CA THR A 175 6.42 -17.72 7.80
C THR A 175 5.96 -16.52 6.97
N VAL A 176 6.57 -15.37 7.19
CA VAL A 176 6.42 -14.20 6.31
C VAL A 176 7.61 -14.18 5.37
N ARG A 177 7.38 -14.48 4.10
CA ARG A 177 8.42 -14.36 3.07
C ARG A 177 8.48 -12.94 2.55
N VAL A 178 9.67 -12.37 2.57
CA VAL A 178 9.99 -11.04 2.07
C VAL A 178 10.60 -11.18 0.68
N VAL A 179 9.95 -10.57 -0.32
CA VAL A 179 10.40 -10.59 -1.71
C VAL A 179 10.77 -9.16 -2.12
N PRO A 180 12.07 -8.83 -2.19
CA PRO A 180 12.51 -7.54 -2.72
C PRO A 180 11.99 -7.32 -4.14
N LEU A 181 11.61 -6.08 -4.42
CA LEU A 181 11.14 -5.70 -5.75
C LEU A 181 12.33 -5.54 -6.71
N ASN A 182 12.20 -6.06 -7.94
CA ASN A 182 13.30 -6.15 -8.91
C ASN A 182 13.52 -4.88 -9.74
N ALA A 183 12.67 -3.88 -9.54
CA ALA A 183 12.73 -2.57 -10.16
C ALA A 183 12.42 -1.50 -9.11
N GLU A 184 12.88 -0.28 -9.38
CA GLU A 184 12.65 0.86 -8.51
C GLU A 184 11.15 1.17 -8.45
N ALA A 185 10.58 0.99 -7.26
CA ALA A 185 9.16 1.10 -6.99
C ALA A 185 8.83 2.49 -6.42
N HIS A 186 7.92 2.55 -5.45
CA HIS A 186 7.58 3.77 -4.74
C HIS A 186 8.68 4.23 -3.79
N ALA A 187 9.42 3.30 -3.19
CA ALA A 187 10.63 3.57 -2.42
C ALA A 187 11.68 2.46 -2.63
N HIS A 188 12.94 2.81 -2.36
CA HIS A 188 14.11 1.97 -2.64
C HIS A 188 14.22 0.73 -1.74
N ASP A 189 13.53 0.72 -0.61
CA ASP A 189 13.54 -0.33 0.40
C ASP A 189 12.30 -1.23 0.36
N HIS A 190 11.46 -1.07 -0.67
CA HIS A 190 10.22 -1.83 -0.84
C HIS A 190 10.42 -3.34 -1.01
N ALA A 191 9.47 -4.09 -0.46
CA ALA A 191 9.33 -5.52 -0.67
C ALA A 191 7.85 -5.95 -0.66
N ALA A 192 7.56 -7.11 -1.26
CA ALA A 192 6.30 -7.81 -1.03
C ALA A 192 6.43 -8.76 0.16
N PHE A 193 5.42 -8.77 1.02
CA PHE A 193 5.36 -9.58 2.24
C PHE A 193 4.28 -10.65 2.09
N ILE A 194 4.70 -11.90 1.95
CA ILE A 194 3.81 -13.03 1.68
C ILE A 194 3.62 -13.81 2.97
N LEU A 195 2.38 -13.89 3.44
CA LEU A 195 2.01 -14.66 4.62
C LEU A 195 1.78 -16.10 4.16
N GLU A 196 2.83 -16.92 4.21
CA GLU A 196 2.87 -18.25 3.62
C GLU A 196 1.73 -19.14 4.15
N GLY A 197 1.11 -19.89 3.24
CA GLY A 197 -0.04 -20.77 3.55
C GLY A 197 -1.38 -20.05 3.77
N THR A 198 -1.41 -18.71 3.78
CA THR A 198 -2.67 -17.95 3.91
C THR A 198 -3.25 -17.49 2.57
N GLY A 199 -2.43 -17.43 1.52
CA GLY A 199 -2.81 -16.85 0.24
C GLY A 199 -2.85 -15.31 0.25
N VAL A 200 -2.37 -14.65 1.30
CA VAL A 200 -2.32 -13.18 1.39
C VAL A 200 -0.92 -12.67 1.09
N VAL A 201 -0.83 -11.68 0.19
CA VAL A 201 0.36 -10.85 0.00
C VAL A 201 0.04 -9.40 0.35
N HIS A 202 0.94 -8.74 1.06
CA HIS A 202 0.92 -7.29 1.26
C HIS A 202 2.08 -6.66 0.49
N VAL A 203 1.75 -5.72 -0.39
CA VAL A 203 2.70 -5.00 -1.25
C VAL A 203 2.24 -3.54 -1.36
N PRO A 204 2.46 -2.75 -0.29
CA PRO A 204 2.03 -1.36 -0.25
C PRO A 204 2.68 -0.52 -1.35
N ASP A 205 1.96 0.50 -1.80
CA ASP A 205 2.34 1.54 -2.77
C ASP A 205 2.92 1.07 -4.11
N VAL A 206 2.63 -0.16 -4.53
CA VAL A 206 2.91 -0.61 -5.91
C VAL A 206 1.63 -0.68 -6.74
N ILE A 207 0.57 -1.22 -6.14
CA ILE A 207 -0.73 -1.42 -6.79
C ILE A 207 -1.81 -0.97 -5.82
N ASN A 208 -2.70 -0.08 -6.27
CA ASN A 208 -3.90 0.28 -5.51
C ASN A 208 -5.11 -0.46 -6.14
N PRO A 209 -5.60 -1.58 -5.59
CA PRO A 209 -6.55 -2.42 -6.32
C PRO A 209 -7.93 -1.79 -6.48
N ASP A 210 -8.65 -2.26 -7.51
CA ASP A 210 -9.99 -1.80 -7.92
C ASP A 210 -10.04 -0.35 -8.44
N GLN A 211 -8.92 0.15 -8.96
CA GLN A 211 -8.81 1.42 -9.67
C GLN A 211 -7.70 1.38 -10.73
N PRO A 212 -7.66 2.31 -11.70
CA PRO A 212 -6.50 2.48 -12.58
C PRO A 212 -5.22 2.83 -11.80
N PRO A 213 -4.02 2.64 -12.37
CA PRO A 213 -2.77 3.08 -11.75
C PRO A 213 -2.87 4.53 -11.28
N PHE A 214 -2.68 4.73 -9.98
CA PHE A 214 -2.80 6.03 -9.32
C PHE A 214 -1.47 6.79 -9.38
N TRP A 215 -1.49 8.12 -9.20
CA TRP A 215 -0.32 9.00 -8.98
C TRP A 215 0.99 8.60 -9.70
N SER A 216 1.02 8.70 -11.03
CA SER A 216 2.23 8.37 -11.81
C SER A 216 2.71 6.92 -11.60
N PHE A 217 1.79 5.95 -11.71
CA PHE A 217 2.08 4.52 -11.49
C PHE A 217 2.58 4.22 -10.07
N ALA A 218 1.83 4.72 -9.08
CA ALA A 218 2.13 4.64 -7.66
C ALA A 218 3.51 5.25 -7.29
N GLY A 219 3.93 6.27 -8.02
CA GLY A 219 5.23 6.91 -7.82
C GLY A 219 6.41 6.10 -8.36
N ALA A 220 6.19 5.05 -9.16
CA ALA A 220 7.27 4.29 -9.76
C ALA A 220 8.20 5.17 -10.60
N ASP A 221 9.50 4.95 -10.45
CA ASP A 221 10.57 5.74 -11.05
C ASP A 221 10.55 5.73 -12.59
N SER A 222 10.10 4.63 -13.18
CA SER A 222 9.95 4.51 -14.63
C SER A 222 8.79 3.61 -15.02
N TYR A 223 8.25 3.89 -16.21
CA TYR A 223 7.21 3.06 -16.82
C TYR A 223 7.65 1.60 -17.03
N LEU A 224 8.89 1.39 -17.49
CA LEU A 224 9.42 0.04 -17.72
C LEU A 224 9.60 -0.71 -16.39
N GLY A 225 10.12 -0.04 -15.37
CA GLY A 225 10.18 -0.60 -14.02
C GLY A 225 8.80 -0.98 -13.51
N TYR A 226 7.79 -0.13 -13.72
CA TYR A 226 6.41 -0.46 -13.33
C TYR A 226 5.87 -1.73 -14.01
N ARG A 227 6.14 -1.93 -15.30
CA ARG A 227 5.79 -3.19 -16.00
C ARG A 227 6.45 -4.41 -15.36
N ASP A 228 7.72 -4.30 -15.02
CA ASP A 228 8.47 -5.38 -14.37
C ASP A 228 7.90 -5.68 -12.97
N LEU A 229 7.50 -4.65 -12.21
CA LEU A 229 6.83 -4.80 -10.91
C LEU A 229 5.50 -5.53 -11.02
N ILE A 230 4.63 -5.15 -11.97
CA ILE A 230 3.34 -5.82 -12.20
C ILE A 230 3.57 -7.29 -12.58
N ALA A 231 4.55 -7.57 -13.45
CA ALA A 231 4.90 -8.94 -13.84
C ALA A 231 5.48 -9.75 -12.66
N GLN A 232 6.30 -9.13 -11.82
CA GLN A 232 6.83 -9.76 -10.61
C GLN A 232 5.69 -10.13 -9.66
N ILE A 233 4.77 -9.20 -9.36
CA ILE A 233 3.62 -9.44 -8.49
C ILE A 233 2.70 -10.54 -9.06
N ASP A 234 2.49 -10.58 -10.38
CA ASP A 234 1.71 -11.63 -11.03
C ASP A 234 2.35 -13.02 -10.88
N SER A 235 3.68 -13.09 -10.87
CA SER A 235 4.43 -14.35 -10.73
C SER A 235 4.40 -14.95 -9.32
N LEU A 236 4.04 -14.16 -8.30
CA LEU A 236 3.92 -14.63 -6.92
C LEU A 236 2.66 -15.48 -6.75
N GLU A 237 2.66 -16.43 -5.81
CA GLU A 237 1.47 -17.21 -5.42
C GLU A 237 0.69 -16.48 -4.31
N TRP A 238 -0.57 -16.16 -4.57
CA TRP A 238 -1.50 -15.45 -3.67
C TRP A 238 -2.92 -15.45 -4.24
N ASP A 239 -3.91 -15.33 -3.34
CA ASP A 239 -5.34 -15.20 -3.62
C ASP A 239 -5.85 -13.78 -3.33
N TYR A 240 -5.29 -13.13 -2.29
CA TYR A 240 -5.61 -11.77 -1.88
C TYR A 240 -4.35 -10.89 -1.89
N LEU A 241 -4.48 -9.69 -2.43
CA LEU A 241 -3.42 -8.67 -2.41
C LEU A 241 -3.89 -7.46 -1.60
N SER A 242 -3.12 -7.04 -0.60
CA SER A 242 -3.29 -5.73 0.03
C SER A 242 -2.23 -4.77 -0.52
N GLY A 243 -2.69 -3.70 -1.16
CA GLY A 243 -1.84 -2.73 -1.86
C GLY A 243 -1.41 -1.52 -1.03
N GLY A 244 -1.63 -1.52 0.28
CA GLY A 244 -1.44 -0.32 1.12
C GLY A 244 -2.52 0.75 0.93
N HIS A 245 -3.25 0.67 -0.19
CA HIS A 245 -4.30 1.58 -0.60
C HIS A 245 -5.29 0.86 -1.51
N GLY A 246 -6.53 1.35 -1.54
CA GLY A 246 -7.57 0.81 -2.42
C GLY A 246 -8.17 -0.48 -1.85
N ASN A 247 -8.89 -1.21 -2.70
CA ASN A 247 -9.64 -2.38 -2.23
C ASN A 247 -8.74 -3.62 -2.07
N VAL A 248 -9.28 -4.73 -1.60
CA VAL A 248 -8.58 -6.02 -1.62
C VAL A 248 -8.38 -6.45 -3.07
N GLY A 249 -7.14 -6.71 -3.47
CA GLY A 249 -6.73 -7.09 -4.82
C GLY A 249 -7.02 -8.55 -5.15
N SER A 250 -7.16 -8.81 -6.45
CA SER A 250 -7.41 -10.13 -7.03
C SER A 250 -6.65 -10.27 -8.36
N ARG A 251 -6.52 -11.49 -8.87
CA ARG A 251 -5.86 -11.77 -10.16
C ARG A 251 -6.50 -11.03 -11.33
N ASP A 252 -7.82 -10.83 -11.31
CA ASP A 252 -8.52 -10.04 -12.33
C ASP A 252 -8.03 -8.58 -12.35
N GLY A 253 -7.65 -8.03 -11.18
CA GLY A 253 -7.06 -6.71 -11.06
C GLY A 253 -5.71 -6.61 -11.76
N ILE A 254 -4.84 -7.61 -11.60
CA ILE A 254 -3.56 -7.68 -12.33
C ILE A 254 -3.81 -7.78 -13.84
N ALA A 255 -4.76 -8.63 -14.25
CA ALA A 255 -5.14 -8.72 -15.66
C ALA A 255 -5.69 -7.39 -16.21
N PHE A 256 -6.40 -6.61 -15.39
CA PHE A 256 -6.81 -5.25 -15.75
C PHE A 256 -5.61 -4.30 -15.89
N TYR A 257 -4.64 -4.33 -14.98
CA TYR A 257 -3.43 -3.49 -15.07
C TYR A 257 -2.63 -3.82 -16.34
N ASN A 258 -2.43 -5.10 -16.65
CA ASN A 258 -1.75 -5.51 -17.87
C ASN A 258 -2.47 -5.01 -19.13
N ARG A 259 -3.79 -5.16 -19.22
CA ARG A 259 -4.58 -4.61 -20.34
C ARG A 259 -4.49 -3.10 -20.42
N PHE A 260 -4.60 -2.40 -19.29
CA PHE A 260 -4.50 -0.95 -19.23
C PHE A 260 -3.15 -0.45 -19.78
N LEU A 261 -2.06 -1.10 -19.37
CA LEU A 261 -0.72 -0.74 -19.81
C LEU A 261 -0.52 -1.09 -21.30
N ASP A 262 -1.08 -2.20 -21.80
CA ASP A 262 -1.05 -2.56 -23.22
C ASP A 262 -1.79 -1.52 -24.08
N ASP A 263 -2.98 -1.11 -23.63
CA ASP A 263 -3.77 -0.06 -24.30
C ASP A 263 -3.05 1.28 -24.27
N LEU A 264 -2.38 1.62 -23.16
CA LEU A 264 -1.58 2.83 -23.03
C LEU A 264 -0.40 2.83 -24.01
N GLU A 265 0.36 1.73 -24.09
CA GLU A 265 1.46 1.58 -25.04
C GLU A 265 0.99 1.69 -26.49
N ALA A 266 -0.13 1.04 -26.82
CA ALA A 266 -0.71 1.11 -28.15
C ALA A 266 -1.12 2.54 -28.51
N ALA A 267 -1.80 3.25 -27.60
CA ALA A 267 -2.24 4.62 -27.83
C ALA A 267 -1.06 5.61 -27.94
N VAL A 268 -0.05 5.48 -27.07
CA VAL A 268 1.18 6.30 -27.14
C VAL A 268 1.95 5.99 -28.42
N GLY A 269 2.07 4.72 -28.80
CA GLY A 269 2.71 4.29 -30.04
C GLY A 269 2.01 4.83 -31.29
N GLU A 270 0.67 4.78 -31.33
CA GLU A 270 -0.12 5.37 -32.41
C GLU A 270 0.12 6.88 -32.50
N ALA A 271 0.02 7.59 -31.37
CA ALA A 271 0.23 9.03 -31.31
C ALA A 271 1.65 9.42 -31.77
N LEU A 272 2.69 8.75 -31.27
CA LEU A 272 4.08 8.99 -31.67
C LEU A 272 4.32 8.66 -33.14
N GLY A 273 3.66 7.63 -33.68
CA GLY A 273 3.73 7.25 -35.09
C GLY A 273 3.19 8.30 -36.05
N THR A 274 2.34 9.22 -35.59
CA THR A 274 1.86 10.37 -36.39
C THR A 274 2.89 11.50 -36.48
N ILE A 275 3.93 11.49 -35.65
CA ILE A 275 4.97 12.52 -35.62
C ILE A 275 6.13 12.07 -36.50
N ALA A 276 6.49 12.88 -37.50
CA ALA A 276 7.61 12.57 -38.37
C ALA A 276 8.94 12.62 -37.60
N PHE A 277 9.83 11.67 -37.86
CA PHE A 277 11.17 11.71 -37.30
C PHE A 277 11.89 13.01 -37.75
N GLY A 278 12.32 13.83 -36.80
CA GLY A 278 13.02 15.08 -37.05
C GLY A 278 12.16 16.33 -37.18
N THR A 279 10.83 16.24 -37.02
CA THR A 279 10.01 17.45 -36.80
C THR A 279 10.20 17.95 -35.37
N THR A 280 10.71 19.17 -35.21
CA THR A 280 10.67 19.92 -33.96
C THR A 280 9.26 20.43 -33.69
N VAL A 281 8.95 20.89 -32.47
CA VAL A 281 7.69 21.60 -32.23
C VAL A 281 7.58 22.76 -33.23
N GLU A 282 6.47 22.80 -33.97
CA GLU A 282 6.19 23.88 -34.92
C GLU A 282 6.09 25.25 -34.22
N ASN A 283 5.68 25.28 -32.94
CA ASN A 283 5.62 26.49 -32.12
C ASN A 283 6.21 26.28 -30.69
N PRO A 284 7.52 26.46 -30.50
CA PRO A 284 8.20 26.25 -29.22
C PRO A 284 7.75 27.19 -28.08
N ALA A 285 6.96 28.23 -28.38
CA ALA A 285 6.37 29.12 -27.38
C ALA A 285 5.03 28.61 -26.81
N GLU A 286 4.37 27.66 -27.49
CA GLU A 286 3.08 27.08 -27.10
C GLU A 286 3.18 25.60 -26.69
N LEU A 287 4.15 24.85 -27.24
CA LEU A 287 4.47 23.47 -26.90
C LEU A 287 6.00 23.33 -26.89
N ASN A 288 6.61 22.77 -25.86
CA ASN A 288 8.06 22.48 -25.88
C ASN A 288 8.29 20.97 -26.08
N ALA A 289 9.28 20.58 -26.89
CA ALA A 289 9.66 19.18 -27.13
C ALA A 289 10.93 18.79 -26.37
N HIS A 290 11.20 19.42 -25.23
CA HIS A 290 12.35 19.12 -24.40
C HIS A 290 11.92 19.03 -22.94
N THR A 291 11.80 17.81 -22.42
CA THR A 291 12.60 17.54 -21.23
C THR A 291 14.02 17.32 -21.76
N ALA A 292 14.98 18.13 -21.31
CA ALA A 292 16.37 17.95 -21.67
C ALA A 292 16.81 16.52 -21.30
N TYR A 293 17.12 15.68 -22.29
CA TYR A 293 17.81 14.41 -22.06
C TYR A 293 19.22 14.73 -21.53
N LEU A 294 19.38 14.67 -20.22
CA LEU A 294 20.65 14.41 -19.54
C LEU A 294 20.70 12.88 -19.37
N SER A 295 21.72 12.11 -19.75
CA SER A 295 22.97 12.31 -20.46
C SER A 295 23.37 10.95 -21.06
N THR A 296 24.36 10.96 -21.94
CA THR A 296 25.10 9.78 -22.44
C THR A 296 25.57 8.82 -21.37
#